data_AF-A0A4V2WEV8-F1
#
_entry.id   AF-A0A4V2WEV8-F1
#
_cell.length_a   1.000
_cell.length_b   1.000
_cell.length_c   1.000
_cell.angle_alpha   90.00
_cell.angle_beta   90.00
_cell.angle_gamma   90.00
#
_symmetry.space_group_name_H-M   'P 1'
#
loop_
_entity.id
_entity.type
_entity.pdbx_description
1 polymer ?
#
loop_
_entity_poly.entity_id
_entity_poly.type
_entity_poly.pdbx_seq_one_letter_code
_entity_poly.pdbx_strand_id
1 'polypeptide(L)'
;MNNKNWESSPVEPDLVNRISTSYGIEASLAARIIEDVLLTYSKTLEEYIRSRHIQLQKMGYKNTQIYAMIQKEVQVRRFAAEPLSLRQIRRYIYG
;
A
#
# COMPACT_ATOMS: atom_id res chain seq x y z
N MET A 1 0.01 -18.74 14.18
CA MET A 1 0.97 -17.65 13.93
C MET A 1 0.18 -16.46 13.42
N ASN A 2 -0.38 -15.69 14.34
CA ASN A 2 -1.24 -14.54 14.05
C ASN A 2 -0.43 -13.27 14.29
N ASN A 3 0.23 -12.74 13.27
CA ASN A 3 0.87 -11.43 13.37
C ASN A 3 -0.18 -10.32 13.21
N LYS A 4 -0.88 -10.04 14.30
CA LYS A 4 -1.46 -8.73 14.58
C LYS A 4 -0.30 -7.82 14.96
N ASN A 5 0.24 -7.07 14.00
CA ASN A 5 1.14 -5.93 14.21
C ASN A 5 1.00 -4.99 13.01
N TRP A 6 -0.19 -4.39 12.86
CA TRP A 6 -0.43 -3.26 11.95
C TRP A 6 -0.91 -2.03 12.72
N GLU A 7 -0.81 -2.03 14.06
CA GLU A 7 -1.10 -0.86 14.87
C GLU A 7 -0.02 0.19 14.60
N SER A 8 -0.39 1.13 13.72
CA SER A 8 0.28 2.39 13.44
C SER A 8 1.72 2.22 12.97
N SER A 9 1.92 2.12 11.65
CA SER A 9 3.22 2.53 11.10
C SER A 9 3.41 3.98 11.53
N PRO A 10 4.38 4.29 12.42
CA PRO A 10 4.55 5.65 12.87
C PRO A 10 4.92 6.46 11.64
N VAL A 11 4.06 7.42 11.29
CA VAL A 11 4.29 8.30 10.16
C VAL A 11 5.68 8.91 10.33
N GLU A 12 6.55 8.71 9.35
CA GLU A 12 7.95 9.10 9.43
C GLU A 12 8.07 10.61 9.73
N PRO A 13 8.67 11.01 10.88
CA PRO A 13 8.68 12.41 11.32
C PRO A 13 9.30 13.37 10.30
N ASP A 14 10.35 12.93 9.61
CA ASP A 14 11.03 13.71 8.58
C ASP A 14 10.13 13.96 7.37
N LEU A 15 9.32 12.97 6.98
CA LEU A 15 8.34 13.12 5.91
C LEU A 15 7.21 14.08 6.32
N VAL A 16 6.73 14.00 7.56
CA VAL A 16 5.74 14.94 8.11
C VAL A 16 6.28 16.36 8.06
N ASN A 17 7.49 16.58 8.55
CA ASN A 17 8.13 17.89 8.58
C ASN A 17 8.35 18.46 7.17
N ARG A 18 8.79 17.61 6.23
CA ARG A 18 8.98 17.97 4.83
C ARG A 18 7.67 18.42 4.19
N ILE A 19 6.58 17.65 4.36
CA ILE A 19 5.27 17.98 3.77
C ILE A 19 4.69 19.25 4.42
N SER A 20 4.73 19.33 5.75
CA SER A 20 4.32 20.51 6.51
C SER A 20 5.00 21.78 5.98
N THR A 21 6.33 21.76 5.87
CA THR A 21 7.13 22.90 5.40
C THR A 21 6.88 23.21 3.92
N SER A 22 6.81 22.19 3.07
CA SER A 22 6.67 22.36 1.62
C SER A 22 5.31 22.91 1.20
N TYR A 23 4.25 22.64 1.98
CA TYR A 23 2.87 23.01 1.64
C TYR A 23 2.25 24.00 2.64
N GLY A 24 2.99 24.41 3.67
CA GLY A 24 2.51 25.37 4.68
C GLY A 24 1.31 24.88 5.49
N ILE A 25 1.24 23.56 5.74
CA ILE A 25 0.15 22.94 6.48
C ILE A 25 0.61 22.50 7.87
N GLU A 26 -0.32 22.41 8.81
CA GLU A 26 -0.04 21.90 10.16
C GLU A 26 0.54 20.49 10.13
N ALA A 27 1.53 20.22 10.99
CA ALA A 27 2.17 18.89 11.08
C ALA A 27 1.17 17.77 11.38
N SER A 28 0.14 18.06 12.17
CA SER A 28 -0.94 17.12 12.48
C SER A 28 -1.81 16.78 11.26
N LEU A 29 -2.04 17.75 10.37
CA LEU A 29 -2.75 17.54 9.12
C LEU A 29 -1.87 16.76 8.13
N ALA A 30 -0.59 17.11 8.01
CA ALA A 30 0.36 16.37 7.19
C ALA A 30 0.44 14.89 7.62
N ALA A 31 0.52 14.61 8.92
CA ALA A 31 0.56 13.25 9.45
C ALA A 31 -0.69 12.45 9.07
N ARG A 32 -1.90 13.03 9.25
CA ARG A 32 -3.16 12.39 8.85
C ARG A 32 -3.23 12.07 7.36
N ILE A 33 -2.82 13.01 6.51
CA ILE A 33 -2.79 12.81 5.06
C ILE A 33 -1.86 11.64 4.70
N ILE A 34 -0.67 11.60 5.31
CA ILE A 34 0.28 10.51 5.05
C ILE A 34 -0.31 9.17 5.53
N GLU A 35 -0.93 9.13 6.71
CA GLU A 35 -1.58 7.94 7.22
C GLU A 35 -2.66 7.42 6.27
N ASP A 36 -3.55 8.28 5.77
CA ASP A 36 -4.58 7.91 4.80
C ASP A 36 -3.98 7.35 3.49
N VAL A 37 -2.89 7.96 3.02
CA VAL A 37 -2.16 7.50 1.84
C VAL A 37 -1.54 6.13 2.09
N LEU A 38 -0.86 5.93 3.21
CA LEU A 38 -0.25 4.64 3.57
C LEU A 38 -1.30 3.54 3.75
N LEU A 39 -2.41 3.85 4.42
CA LEU A 39 -3.55 2.94 4.55
C LEU A 39 -4.11 2.54 3.18
N THR A 40 -4.22 3.48 2.25
CA THR A 40 -4.66 3.23 0.88
C THR A 40 -3.76 2.24 0.12
N TYR A 41 -2.47 2.20 0.46
CA TYR A 41 -1.46 1.34 -0.17
C TYR A 41 -0.99 0.16 0.69
N SER A 42 -1.67 -0.12 1.80
CA SER A 42 -1.29 -1.17 2.76
C SER A 42 -1.56 -2.61 2.29
N LYS A 43 -2.30 -2.81 1.20
CA LYS A 43 -2.65 -4.14 0.68
C LYS A 43 -1.52 -4.72 -0.16
N THR A 44 -1.29 -6.03 -0.02
CA THR A 44 -0.45 -6.75 -0.98
C THR A 44 -1.12 -6.80 -2.35
N LEU A 45 -0.34 -7.06 -3.39
CA LEU A 45 -0.86 -7.23 -4.76
C LEU A 45 -1.95 -8.32 -4.81
N GLU A 46 -1.71 -9.44 -4.13
CA GLU A 46 -2.66 -10.57 -4.08
C GLU A 46 -3.97 -10.20 -3.38
N GLU A 47 -3.89 -9.55 -2.21
CA GLU A 47 -5.06 -9.09 -1.46
C GLU A 47 -5.88 -8.09 -2.29
N TYR A 48 -5.20 -7.19 -3.00
CA TYR A 48 -5.84 -6.26 -3.90
C TYR A 48 -6.58 -6.98 -5.03
N ILE A 49 -5.91 -7.86 -5.78
CA ILE A 49 -6.49 -8.58 -6.90
C ILE A 49 -7.74 -9.35 -6.46
N ARG A 50 -7.64 -10.08 -5.35
CA ARG A 50 -8.76 -10.86 -4.80
C ARG A 50 -9.94 -9.97 -4.42
N SER A 51 -9.69 -8.90 -3.65
CA SER A 51 -10.74 -7.98 -3.21
C SER A 51 -11.40 -7.28 -4.40
N ARG A 52 -10.60 -6.81 -5.36
CA ARG A 52 -11.06 -6.09 -6.55
C ARG A 52 -11.86 -6.98 -7.48
N HIS A 53 -11.43 -8.23 -7.68
CA HIS A 53 -12.17 -9.22 -8.45
C HIS A 53 -13.56 -9.46 -7.87
N ILE A 54 -13.67 -9.68 -6.55
CA ILE A 54 -14.96 -9.86 -5.86
C ILE A 54 -15.86 -8.63 -6.04
N GLN A 55 -15.30 -7.42 -5.92
CA GLN A 55 -16.06 -6.18 -6.13
C GLN A 55 -16.63 -6.09 -7.55
N LEU A 56 -15.80 -6.33 -8.57
CA LEU A 56 -16.22 -6.23 -9.97
C LEU A 56 -17.20 -7.36 -10.35
N GLN A 57 -17.03 -8.56 -9.80
CA GLN A 57 -18.02 -9.64 -9.93
C GLN A 57 -19.39 -9.22 -9.36
N LYS A 58 -19.42 -8.61 -8.17
CA LYS A 58 -20.67 -8.10 -7.57
C LYS A 58 -21.34 -7.01 -8.41
N MET A 59 -20.55 -6.28 -9.21
CA MET A 59 -21.05 -5.30 -10.17
C MET A 59 -21.52 -5.92 -11.51
N GLY A 60 -21.42 -7.24 -11.67
CA GLY A 60 -21.91 -7.96 -12.85
C GLY A 60 -20.95 -8.01 -14.05
N TYR A 61 -19.69 -7.59 -13.89
CA TYR A 61 -18.71 -7.66 -14.98
C TYR A 61 -18.35 -9.12 -15.31
N LYS A 62 -18.12 -9.41 -16.60
CA LYS A 62 -17.62 -10.72 -17.04
C LYS A 62 -16.14 -10.87 -16.71
N ASN A 63 -15.69 -12.09 -16.42
CA ASN A 63 -14.30 -12.38 -16.04
C ASN A 63 -13.26 -11.77 -17.01
N THR A 64 -13.50 -11.84 -18.32
CA THR A 64 -12.59 -11.26 -19.32
C THR A 64 -12.44 -9.74 -19.18
N GLN A 65 -13.52 -9.03 -18.84
CA GLN A 65 -13.49 -7.60 -18.57
C GLN A 65 -12.76 -7.31 -17.25
N ILE A 66 -13.04 -8.10 -16.21
CA ILE A 66 -12.41 -7.98 -14.90
C ILE A 66 -10.88 -8.11 -15.01
N TYR A 67 -10.40 -9.12 -15.73
CA TYR A 67 -8.96 -9.35 -15.89
C TYR A 67 -8.27 -8.18 -16.60
N ALA A 68 -8.87 -7.67 -17.68
CA ALA A 68 -8.34 -6.51 -18.39
C ALA A 68 -8.32 -5.24 -17.51
N MET A 69 -9.34 -5.03 -16.68
CA MET A 69 -9.39 -3.91 -15.73
C MET A 69 -8.32 -4.04 -14.65
N ILE A 70 -8.23 -5.20 -13.99
CA ILE A 70 -7.24 -5.46 -12.94
C ILE A 70 -5.81 -5.31 -13.50
N GLN A 71 -5.53 -5.83 -14.70
CA GLN A 71 -4.23 -5.69 -15.34
C GLN A 71 -3.82 -4.22 -15.50
N LYS A 72 -4.73 -3.36 -15.96
CA LYS A 72 -4.48 -1.91 -16.10
C LYS A 72 -4.28 -1.23 -14.74
N GLU A 73 -5.12 -1.57 -13.76
CA GLU A 73 -5.05 -0.99 -12.41
C GLU A 73 -3.74 -1.37 -11.69
N VAL A 74 -3.28 -2.62 -11.83
CA VAL A 74 -2.04 -3.11 -11.18
C VAL A 74 -0.79 -2.42 -11.71
N GLN A 75 -0.76 -2.01 -12.98
CA GLN A 75 0.43 -1.35 -13.56
C GLN A 75 0.72 0.04 -12.98
N VAL A 76 -0.30 0.75 -12.49
CA VAL A 76 -0.16 2.14 -12.05
C VAL A 76 -0.22 2.31 -10.53
N ARG A 77 -0.62 1.25 -9.81
CA ARG A 77 -0.85 1.30 -8.37
C ARG A 77 0.37 0.80 -7.59
N ARG A 78 0.62 1.39 -6.42
CA ARG A 78 1.58 0.88 -5.43
C ARG A 78 0.92 -0.18 -4.54
N PHE A 79 1.69 -1.21 -4.17
CA PHE A 79 1.25 -2.27 -3.28
C PHE A 79 2.26 -2.45 -2.16
N ALA A 80 1.80 -2.98 -1.03
CA ALA A 80 2.70 -3.45 0.02
C ALA A 80 3.57 -4.59 -0.54
N ALA A 81 4.87 -4.49 -0.30
CA ALA A 81 5.80 -5.58 -0.57
C ALA A 81 5.70 -6.64 0.52
N GLU A 82 5.96 -7.90 0.17
CA GLU A 82 6.12 -8.94 1.17
C GLU A 82 7.33 -8.65 2.07
N PRO A 83 7.24 -8.94 3.38
CA PRO A 83 8.35 -8.71 4.29
C PRO A 83 9.53 -9.61 3.92
N LEU A 84 10.72 -9.01 3.87
CA LEU A 84 11.94 -9.75 3.60
C LEU A 84 12.42 -10.47 4.86
N SER A 85 12.85 -11.72 4.69
CA SER A 85 13.62 -12.42 5.72
C SER A 85 15.02 -11.82 5.87
N LEU A 86 15.63 -11.97 7.06
CA LEU A 86 17.01 -11.54 7.29
C LEU A 86 18.00 -12.16 6.28
N ARG A 87 17.74 -13.39 5.82
CA ARG A 87 18.55 -14.04 4.79
C ARG A 87 18.45 -13.33 3.45
N GLN A 88 17.24 -12.94 3.02
CA GLN A 88 17.04 -12.18 1.79
C GLN A 88 17.72 -10.80 1.87
N ILE A 89 17.57 -10.11 3.00
CA ILE A 89 18.23 -8.81 3.23
C ILE A 89 19.75 -8.96 3.15
N ARG A 90 20.33 -9.93 3.87
CA ARG A 90 21.78 -10.19 3.82
C ARG A 90 22.26 -10.51 2.41
N ARG A 91 21.47 -11.24 1.61
CA ARG A 91 21.80 -11.52 0.21
C ARG A 91 21.77 -10.25 -0.65
N TYR A 92 20.82 -9.35 -0.45
CA TYR A 92 20.81 -8.07 -1.19
C TYR A 92 21.99 -7.16 -0.81
N ILE A 93 22.49 -7.25 0.43
CA ILE A 93 23.61 -6.41 0.90
C ILE A 93 24.97 -6.96 0.47
N TYR A 94 25.16 -8.29 0.53
CA TYR A 94 26.49 -8.91 0.37
C TYR A 94 26.60 -9.92 -0.77
N GLY A 95 25.46 -10.35 -1.33
CA GLY A 95 25.39 -11.42 -2.34
C GLY A 95 25.31 -10.91 -3.76
#